data_AF-A0A6N6KJJ8-F1
#
_entry.id   AF-A0A6N6KJJ8-F1
#
_cell.length_a   1.000
_cell.length_b   1.000
_cell.length_c   1.000
_cell.angle_alpha   90.00
_cell.angle_beta   90.00
_cell.angle_gamma   90.00
#
_symmetry.space_group_name_H-M   'P 1'
#
loop_
_entity.id
_entity.type
_entity.pdbx_description
1 polymer ?
#
loop_
_entity_poly.entity_id
_entity_poly.type
_entity_poly.pdbx_seq_one_letter_code
_entity_poly.pdbx_strand_id
1 'polypeptide(L)'
;VEVKFLEAEALARTGADASTALAEAITASMVQAGATDYDAYVTANSDVSGLSEADAVKKIIEEAYKGYYGFNFFETWSNYRRTGYPEITPNADGSNGFNPSGVVPQRFIYPSSEQQTNEANWAAAQAAQGGALLDVPVWAFE
;
A
#
# COMPACT_ATOMS: atom_id res chain seq x y z
N VAL A 1 8.25 -2.34 -13.30
CA VAL A 1 6.84 -2.62 -12.93
C VAL A 1 6.27 -1.47 -12.13
N GLU A 2 6.83 -1.14 -10.96
CA GLU A 2 6.32 -0.08 -10.06
C GLU A 2 6.12 1.30 -10.72
N VAL A 3 7.08 1.80 -11.49
CA VAL A 3 6.99 3.14 -12.11
C VAL A 3 5.70 3.32 -12.93
N LYS A 4 5.22 2.28 -13.61
CA LYS A 4 3.99 2.36 -14.42
C LYS A 4 2.72 2.38 -13.57
N PHE A 5 2.72 1.70 -12.43
CA PHE A 5 1.63 1.82 -11.46
C PHE A 5 1.58 3.23 -10.85
N LEU A 6 2.74 3.81 -10.53
CA LEU A 6 2.83 5.20 -10.03
C LEU A 6 2.36 6.22 -11.08
N GLU A 7 2.74 6.03 -12.34
CA GLU A 7 2.26 6.84 -13.47
C GLU A 7 0.74 6.75 -13.62
N ALA A 8 0.19 5.53 -13.60
CA ALA A 8 -1.25 5.31 -13.68
C ALA A 8 -1.98 6.00 -12.51
N GLU A 9 -1.48 5.87 -11.28
CA GLU A 9 -2.09 6.51 -10.12
C GLU A 9 -2.03 8.04 -10.22
N ALA A 10 -0.90 8.61 -10.67
CA ALA A 10 -0.77 10.04 -10.85
C ALA A 10 -1.76 10.58 -11.89
N LEU A 11 -1.95 9.87 -13.01
CA LEU A 11 -2.97 10.21 -14.00
C LEU A 11 -4.37 10.18 -13.41
N ALA A 12 -4.73 9.10 -12.71
CA ALA A 12 -6.04 8.97 -12.05
C ALA A 12 -6.31 10.12 -11.06
N ARG A 13 -5.32 10.49 -10.24
CA ARG A 13 -5.42 11.60 -9.27
C ARG A 13 -5.53 12.98 -9.89
N THR A 14 -5.16 13.13 -11.15
CA THR A 14 -5.32 14.38 -11.91
C THR A 14 -6.59 14.38 -12.77
N GLY A 15 -7.39 13.31 -12.72
CA GLY A 15 -8.58 13.12 -13.55
C GLY A 15 -8.27 12.78 -15.00
N ALA A 16 -7.01 12.46 -15.32
CA ALA A 16 -6.63 11.99 -16.65
C ALA A 16 -6.91 10.48 -16.78
N ASP A 17 -7.10 10.02 -18.02
CA ASP A 17 -7.27 8.60 -18.30
C ASP A 17 -5.94 7.85 -18.07
N ALA A 18 -5.96 6.91 -17.12
CA ALA A 18 -4.82 6.10 -16.72
C ALA A 18 -4.80 4.72 -17.40
N SER A 19 -5.75 4.40 -18.28
CA SER A 19 -5.96 3.04 -18.81
C SER A 19 -4.74 2.50 -19.54
N THR A 20 -4.08 3.33 -20.36
CA THR A 20 -2.85 2.93 -21.06
C THR A 20 -1.71 2.65 -20.08
N ALA A 21 -1.48 3.54 -19.11
CA ALA A 21 -0.43 3.35 -18.12
C ALA A 21 -0.67 2.10 -17.25
N LEU A 22 -1.93 1.84 -16.88
CA LEU A 22 -2.32 0.62 -16.16
C LEU A 22 -2.12 -0.63 -17.01
N ALA A 23 -2.47 -0.61 -18.30
CA ALA A 23 -2.22 -1.73 -19.21
C ALA A 23 -0.72 -2.07 -19.30
N GLU A 24 0.13 -1.05 -19.43
CA GLU A 24 1.58 -1.21 -19.43
C GLU A 24 2.11 -1.76 -18.09
N ALA A 25 1.54 -1.33 -16.97
CA ALA A 25 1.91 -1.80 -15.63
C ALA A 25 1.57 -3.29 -15.42
N ILE A 26 0.35 -3.71 -15.76
CA ILE A 26 -0.11 -5.10 -15.67
C ILE A 26 0.70 -5.99 -16.62
N THR A 27 0.94 -5.52 -17.86
CA THR A 27 1.77 -6.26 -18.83
C THR A 27 3.18 -6.46 -18.28
N ALA A 28 3.80 -5.42 -17.74
CA ALA A 28 5.14 -5.50 -17.18
C ALA A 28 5.20 -6.46 -15.96
N SER A 29 4.18 -6.48 -15.11
CA SER A 29 4.14 -7.41 -13.96
C SER A 29 3.98 -8.86 -14.42
N MET A 30 3.13 -9.14 -15.40
CA MET A 30 2.92 -10.47 -15.98
C MET A 30 4.18 -10.99 -16.67
N VAL A 31 4.87 -10.14 -17.45
CA VAL A 31 6.15 -10.48 -18.07
C VAL A 31 7.21 -10.78 -17.01
N GLN A 32 7.28 -9.99 -15.93
CA GLN A 32 8.22 -10.25 -14.83
C GLN A 32 7.93 -11.58 -14.14
N ALA A 33 6.66 -11.96 -14.01
CA ALA A 33 6.24 -13.25 -13.46
C ALA A 33 6.47 -14.44 -14.42
N GLY A 34 6.89 -14.19 -15.66
CA GLY A 34 7.11 -15.22 -16.68
C GLY A 34 5.82 -15.74 -17.33
N ALA A 35 4.71 -15.00 -17.22
CA ALA A 35 3.46 -15.34 -17.91
C ALA A 35 3.57 -15.03 -19.41
N THR A 36 2.93 -15.86 -20.24
CA THR A 36 2.99 -15.75 -21.70
C THR A 36 1.63 -15.56 -22.39
N ASP A 37 0.52 -15.72 -21.65
CA ASP A 37 -0.85 -15.55 -22.16
C ASP A 37 -1.62 -14.61 -21.22
N TYR A 38 -1.38 -13.31 -21.36
CA TYR A 38 -1.92 -12.28 -20.47
C TYR A 38 -2.78 -11.22 -21.17
N ASP A 39 -2.88 -11.24 -22.51
CA ASP A 39 -3.56 -10.19 -23.29
C ASP A 39 -5.04 -10.02 -22.89
N ALA A 40 -5.74 -11.15 -22.69
CA ALA A 40 -7.13 -11.14 -22.23
C ALA A 40 -7.26 -10.52 -20.83
N TYR A 41 -6.31 -10.80 -19.93
CA TYR A 41 -6.28 -10.22 -18.59
C TYR A 41 -6.00 -8.72 -18.62
N VAL A 42 -4.99 -8.30 -19.38
CA VAL A 42 -4.63 -6.88 -19.53
C VAL A 42 -5.82 -6.09 -20.10
N THR A 43 -6.50 -6.62 -21.12
CA THR A 43 -7.66 -5.97 -21.72
C THR A 43 -8.81 -5.84 -20.72
N ALA A 44 -9.10 -6.88 -19.93
CA ALA A 44 -10.19 -6.86 -18.97
C ALA A 44 -9.93 -5.96 -17.74
N ASN A 45 -8.67 -5.78 -17.35
CA ASN A 45 -8.32 -5.14 -16.08
C ASN A 45 -7.63 -3.78 -16.21
N SER A 46 -7.34 -3.29 -17.41
CA SER A 46 -6.67 -2.00 -17.59
C SER A 46 -7.60 -0.81 -17.81
N ASP A 47 -8.84 -1.01 -18.24
CA ASP A 47 -9.78 0.09 -18.48
C ASP A 47 -10.26 0.71 -17.15
N VAL A 48 -9.94 2.00 -16.98
CA VAL A 48 -10.39 2.87 -15.90
C VAL A 48 -11.08 4.13 -16.44
N SER A 49 -11.37 4.15 -17.75
CA SER A 49 -12.01 5.29 -18.39
C SER A 49 -13.40 5.55 -17.81
N GLY A 50 -13.70 6.80 -17.50
CA GLY A 50 -14.99 7.21 -16.92
C GLY A 50 -15.23 6.78 -15.47
N LEU A 51 -14.27 6.11 -14.81
CA LEU A 51 -14.34 5.87 -13.37
C LEU A 51 -14.12 7.17 -12.58
N SER A 52 -14.64 7.21 -11.35
CA SER A 52 -14.25 8.25 -10.40
C SER A 52 -12.75 8.14 -10.06
N GLU A 53 -12.13 9.24 -9.60
CA GLU A 53 -10.74 9.19 -9.12
C GLU A 53 -10.53 8.06 -8.11
N ALA A 54 -11.44 7.94 -7.12
CA ALA A 54 -11.34 6.93 -6.07
C ALA A 54 -11.43 5.50 -6.62
N ASP A 55 -12.35 5.24 -7.57
CA ASP A 55 -12.51 3.91 -8.17
C ASP A 55 -11.34 3.55 -9.09
N ALA A 56 -10.80 4.52 -9.82
CA ALA A 56 -9.61 4.34 -10.65
C ALA A 56 -8.38 4.03 -9.77
N VAL A 57 -8.15 4.81 -8.71
CA VAL A 57 -7.07 4.57 -7.74
C VAL A 57 -7.22 3.20 -7.07
N LYS A 58 -8.44 2.83 -6.64
CA LYS A 58 -8.72 1.50 -6.08
C LYS A 58 -8.26 0.39 -7.03
N LYS A 59 -8.70 0.44 -8.28
CA LYS A 59 -8.36 -0.57 -9.30
C LYS A 59 -6.85 -0.63 -9.56
N ILE A 60 -6.19 0.52 -9.68
CA ILE A 60 -4.73 0.60 -9.90
C ILE A 60 -3.97 -0.03 -8.73
N ILE A 61 -4.33 0.28 -7.48
CA ILE A 61 -3.65 -0.25 -6.30
C ILE A 61 -3.93 -1.75 -6.11
N GLU A 62 -5.12 -2.23 -6.43
CA GLU A 62 -5.45 -3.67 -6.41
C GLU A 62 -4.63 -4.46 -7.46
N GLU A 63 -4.41 -3.90 -8.65
CA GLU A 63 -3.52 -4.50 -9.66
C GLU A 63 -2.03 -4.42 -9.24
N ALA A 64 -1.61 -3.31 -8.63
CA ALA A 64 -0.26 -3.17 -8.07
C ALA A 64 -0.02 -4.20 -6.96
N TYR A 65 -1.00 -4.43 -6.08
CA TYR A 65 -0.94 -5.44 -5.02
C TYR A 65 -0.63 -6.84 -5.58
N LYS A 66 -1.31 -7.23 -6.67
CA LYS A 66 -1.04 -8.49 -7.38
C LYS A 66 0.34 -8.47 -8.05
N GLY A 67 0.66 -7.37 -8.72
CA GLY A 67 1.90 -7.19 -9.46
C GLY A 67 3.15 -7.17 -8.59
N TYR A 68 3.04 -6.82 -7.31
CA TYR A 68 4.15 -6.75 -6.34
C TYR A 68 4.37 -8.04 -5.56
N TYR A 69 3.49 -9.03 -5.73
CA TYR A 69 3.54 -10.28 -4.98
C TYR A 69 4.90 -10.97 -5.11
N GLY A 70 5.51 -11.29 -3.97
CA GLY A 70 6.76 -12.04 -3.90
C GLY A 70 8.05 -11.20 -4.01
N PHE A 71 7.98 -9.89 -4.30
CA PHE A 71 9.21 -9.09 -4.42
C PHE A 71 9.13 -7.64 -3.91
N ASN A 72 7.95 -7.02 -3.79
CA ASN A 72 7.83 -5.61 -3.34
C ASN A 72 6.88 -5.42 -2.15
N PHE A 73 7.05 -6.25 -1.12
CA PHE A 73 6.14 -6.32 0.04
C PHE A 73 6.11 -5.04 0.90
N PHE A 74 7.22 -4.30 1.01
CA PHE A 74 7.21 -3.03 1.74
C PHE A 74 6.38 -1.98 1.01
N GLU A 75 6.48 -1.91 -0.31
CA GLU A 75 5.68 -0.98 -1.11
C GLU A 75 4.20 -1.37 -1.11
N THR A 76 3.88 -2.67 -1.16
CA THR A 76 2.52 -3.16 -0.98
C THR A 76 1.92 -2.70 0.36
N TRP A 77 2.66 -2.82 1.46
CA TRP A 77 2.20 -2.37 2.78
C TRP A 77 2.11 -0.85 2.88
N SER A 78 3.01 -0.10 2.24
CA SER A 78 2.92 1.37 2.16
C SER A 78 1.69 1.82 1.37
N ASN A 79 1.40 1.20 0.23
CA ASN A 79 0.21 1.52 -0.56
C ASN A 79 -1.08 1.21 0.20
N TYR A 80 -1.17 0.07 0.88
CA TYR A 80 -2.31 -0.24 1.74
C TYR A 80 -2.51 0.83 2.83
N ARG A 81 -1.45 1.22 3.55
CA ARG A 81 -1.57 2.21 4.63
C ARG A 81 -1.95 3.60 4.12
N ARG A 82 -1.47 4.00 2.93
CA ARG A 82 -1.76 5.31 2.34
C ARG A 82 -3.15 5.38 1.69
N THR A 83 -3.65 4.28 1.13
CA THR A 83 -4.86 4.29 0.28
C THR A 83 -6.03 3.50 0.84
N GLY A 84 -5.78 2.58 1.77
CA GLY A 84 -6.76 1.61 2.26
C GLY A 84 -7.00 0.42 1.33
N TYR A 85 -6.31 0.35 0.18
CA TYR A 85 -6.51 -0.68 -0.84
C TYR A 85 -5.37 -1.72 -0.90
N PRO A 86 -5.66 -3.00 -1.18
CA PRO A 86 -7.01 -3.59 -1.18
C PRO A 86 -7.65 -3.48 0.20
N GLU A 87 -8.99 -3.53 0.27
CA GLU A 87 -9.70 -3.51 1.55
C GLU A 87 -9.39 -4.81 2.33
N ILE A 88 -8.51 -4.70 3.32
CA ILE A 88 -8.13 -5.83 4.18
C ILE A 88 -9.02 -5.84 5.42
N THR A 89 -9.69 -6.97 5.66
CA THR A 89 -10.39 -7.21 6.93
C THR A 89 -9.37 -7.55 8.02
N PRO A 90 -9.28 -6.76 9.11
CA PRO A 90 -8.38 -7.09 10.22
C PRO A 90 -8.75 -8.42 10.88
N ASN A 91 -7.76 -9.08 11.48
CA ASN A 91 -8.01 -10.29 12.26
C ASN A 91 -8.85 -9.94 13.51
N ALA A 92 -9.92 -10.71 13.76
CA ALA A 92 -10.77 -10.54 14.94
C ALA A 92 -9.98 -10.62 16.27
N ASP A 93 -8.90 -11.40 16.30
CA ASP A 93 -8.00 -11.54 17.45
C ASP A 93 -6.76 -10.62 17.35
N GLY A 94 -6.80 -9.59 16.51
CA GLY A 94 -5.67 -8.69 16.25
C GLY A 94 -5.35 -7.72 17.39
N SER A 95 -6.30 -7.50 18.31
CA SER A 95 -6.14 -6.58 19.43
C SER A 95 -5.19 -7.15 20.50
N ASN A 96 -4.20 -6.35 20.90
CA ASN A 96 -3.25 -6.69 21.96
C ASN A 96 -2.62 -5.41 22.55
N GLY A 97 -1.69 -5.55 23.50
CA GLY A 97 -1.05 -4.43 24.19
C GLY A 97 -0.28 -3.44 23.30
N PHE A 98 0.18 -3.87 22.12
CA PHE A 98 0.86 -3.02 21.14
C PHE A 98 -0.05 -2.60 19.97
N ASN A 99 -1.25 -3.16 19.87
CA ASN A 99 -2.24 -2.86 18.85
C ASN A 99 -3.66 -2.79 19.48
N PRO A 100 -3.96 -1.80 20.34
CA PRO A 100 -5.24 -1.73 21.04
C PRO A 100 -6.47 -1.81 20.13
N SER A 101 -6.44 -1.12 18.98
CA SER A 101 -7.56 -1.11 18.04
C SER A 101 -7.74 -2.40 17.22
N GLY A 102 -6.72 -3.27 17.18
CA GLY A 102 -6.77 -4.52 16.41
C GLY A 102 -6.73 -4.34 14.89
N VAL A 103 -6.43 -3.14 14.39
CA VAL A 103 -6.28 -2.89 12.95
C VAL A 103 -5.09 -3.64 12.37
N VAL A 104 -5.02 -3.73 11.03
CA VAL A 104 -3.77 -4.12 10.37
C VAL A 104 -2.69 -3.11 10.77
N PRO A 105 -1.52 -3.55 11.28
CA PRO A 105 -0.48 -2.64 11.76
C PRO A 105 -0.12 -1.55 10.74
N GLN A 106 -0.02 -0.32 11.22
CA GLN A 106 0.28 0.90 10.46
C GLN A 106 1.77 1.27 10.51
N ARG A 107 2.52 0.68 11.44
CA ARG A 107 3.95 0.90 11.63
C ARG A 107 4.61 -0.25 12.37
N PHE A 108 5.94 -0.21 12.47
CA PHE A 108 6.68 -1.02 13.43
C PHE A 108 6.86 -0.26 14.75
N ILE A 109 6.97 -1.01 15.84
CA ILE A 109 7.38 -0.48 17.14
C ILE A 109 8.89 -0.24 17.17
N TYR A 110 9.32 0.69 18.02
CA TYR A 110 10.74 0.85 18.31
C TYR A 110 11.30 -0.39 19.01
N PRO A 111 12.54 -0.81 18.69
CA PRO A 111 13.19 -1.91 19.40
C PRO A 111 13.32 -1.60 20.90
N SER A 112 13.14 -2.62 21.75
CA SER A 112 13.27 -2.46 23.21
C SER A 112 14.68 -2.09 23.68
N SER A 113 15.70 -2.27 22.83
CA SER A 113 17.06 -1.80 23.11
C SER A 113 17.14 -0.28 23.17
N GLU A 114 16.36 0.45 22.35
CA GLU A 114 16.36 1.93 22.35
C GLU A 114 15.89 2.48 23.70
N GLN A 115 14.99 1.78 24.39
CA GLN A 115 14.57 2.17 25.74
C GLN A 115 15.73 2.11 26.73
N GLN A 116 16.68 1.19 26.57
CA GLN A 116 17.81 1.00 27.48
C GLN A 116 19.01 1.90 27.13
N THR A 117 19.27 2.09 25.83
CA THR A 117 20.48 2.77 25.35
C THR A 117 20.25 4.22 24.94
N ASN A 118 18.99 4.63 24.76
CA ASN A 118 18.62 5.93 24.18
C ASN A 118 17.29 6.47 24.76
N GLU A 119 17.07 6.23 26.05
CA GLU A 119 15.77 6.41 26.73
C GLU A 119 15.13 7.78 26.48
N ALA A 120 15.89 8.87 26.62
CA ALA A 120 15.36 10.22 26.47
C ALA A 120 14.80 10.49 25.07
N ASN A 121 15.51 10.05 24.02
CA ASN A 121 15.05 10.23 22.64
C ASN A 121 13.91 9.27 22.30
N TRP A 122 13.96 8.03 22.79
CA TRP A 122 12.88 7.06 22.64
C TRP A 122 11.57 7.57 23.26
N ALA A 123 11.62 8.11 24.49
CA ALA A 123 10.48 8.67 25.18
C ALA A 123 9.91 9.90 24.45
N ALA A 124 10.78 10.79 23.97
CA ALA A 124 10.37 11.96 23.19
C ALA A 124 9.69 11.57 21.87
N ALA A 125 10.23 10.58 21.14
CA ALA A 125 9.66 10.10 19.90
C ALA A 125 8.29 9.44 20.09
N GLN A 126 8.13 8.60 21.13
CA GLN A 126 6.83 8.01 21.45
C GLN A 126 5.79 9.08 21.78
N ALA A 127 6.15 10.07 22.60
CA ALA A 127 5.24 11.15 22.96
C ALA A 127 4.79 11.96 21.73
N ALA A 128 5.71 12.20 20.78
CA ALA A 128 5.41 12.92 19.54
C ALA A 128 4.55 12.11 18.54
N GLN A 129 4.43 10.80 18.73
CA GLN A 129 3.80 9.88 17.78
C GLN A 129 2.65 9.10 18.43
N GLY A 130 1.91 9.71 19.35
CA GLY A 130 0.73 9.08 19.96
C GLY A 130 1.02 7.76 20.69
N GLY A 131 2.23 7.60 21.23
CA GLY A 131 2.70 6.37 21.87
C GLY A 131 3.45 5.40 20.95
N ALA A 132 3.49 5.66 19.64
CA ALA A 132 4.18 4.84 18.64
C ALA A 132 3.78 3.35 18.64
N LEU A 133 2.51 3.07 18.98
CA LEU A 133 1.92 1.73 18.90
C LEU A 133 1.66 1.32 17.46
N LEU A 134 1.40 0.03 17.24
CA LEU A 134 1.20 -0.55 15.90
C LEU A 134 -0.01 0.05 15.18
N ASP A 135 -0.99 0.59 15.89
CA ASP A 135 -2.20 1.21 15.33
C ASP A 135 -2.10 2.72 15.14
N VAL A 136 -0.97 3.34 15.45
CA VAL A 136 -0.76 4.75 15.17
C VAL A 136 -0.23 4.91 13.74
N PRO A 137 -0.91 5.70 12.88
CA PRO A 137 -0.39 6.02 11.55
C PRO A 137 0.99 6.68 11.60
N VAL A 138 1.73 6.59 10.49
CA VAL A 138 2.92 7.42 10.30
C VAL A 138 2.49 8.76 9.72
N TRP A 139 3.18 9.84 10.06
CA TRP A 139 2.81 11.22 9.65
C TRP A 139 2.53 11.37 8.14
N ALA A 140 3.23 10.61 7.31
CA ALA A 140 3.11 10.69 5.86
C ALA A 140 1.75 10.18 5.33
N PHE A 141 0.97 9.49 6.16
CA PHE A 141 -0.34 8.90 5.84
C PHE A 141 -1.47 9.45 6.74
N GLU A 142 -1.21 10.55 7.45
CA GLU A 142 -2.22 11.30 8.21
C GLU A 142 -2.97 12.32 7.34
#